data_AF-A0A0D7AU46-F1
#
_entry.id   AF-A0A0D7AU46-F1
#
_cell.length_a   1.000
_cell.length_b   1.000
_cell.length_c   1.000
_cell.angle_alpha   90.00
_cell.angle_beta   90.00
_cell.angle_gamma   90.00
#
_symmetry.space_group_name_H-M   'P 1'
#
loop_
_entity.id
_entity.type
_entity.pdbx_description
1 polymer ?
#
loop_
_entity_poly.entity_id
_entity_poly.type
_entity_poly.pdbx_seq_one_letter_code
_entity_poly.pdbx_strand_id
1 'polypeptide(L)'
;WAASSQKSHRTALKNFNAWSDSNNIAIDARSPTSDTTPRRYAASSCAKPDSASLPQKFASIKTFHLTNGFDRNVSTRLRAILDGVKKEVPTDSFRDKRLPTTLGRMESLAQGLDPASGPDACISMTGFWGQLRLGELLPDF
;
A
#
# COMPACT_ATOMS: atom_id res chain seq x y z
N TRP A 1 -12.07 0.64 10.78
CA TRP A 1 -11.07 0.80 9.71
C TRP A 1 -11.75 0.62 8.36
N ALA A 2 -11.27 1.28 7.32
CA ALA A 2 -11.76 1.06 5.95
C ALA A 2 -11.52 -0.39 5.50
N ALA A 3 -12.44 -0.95 4.71
CA ALA A 3 -12.37 -2.34 4.23
C ALA A 3 -11.10 -2.61 3.39
N SER A 4 -10.69 -1.62 2.57
CA SER A 4 -9.44 -1.65 1.81
C SER A 4 -8.20 -1.76 2.70
N SER A 5 -8.16 -1.00 3.80
CA SER A 5 -7.08 -1.09 4.79
C SER A 5 -7.04 -2.46 5.45
N GLN A 6 -8.19 -3.01 5.87
CA GLN A 6 -8.25 -4.35 6.45
C GLN A 6 -7.74 -5.43 5.50
N LYS A 7 -8.08 -5.36 4.21
CA LYS A 7 -7.57 -6.26 3.17
C LYS A 7 -6.05 -6.16 3.03
N SER A 8 -5.50 -4.94 3.02
CA SER A 8 -4.05 -4.70 3.01
C SER A 8 -3.37 -5.30 4.25
N HIS A 9 -3.96 -5.11 5.43
CA HIS A 9 -3.43 -5.67 6.68
C HIS A 9 -3.38 -7.21 6.64
N ARG A 10 -4.50 -7.84 6.27
CA ARG A 10 -4.58 -9.31 6.14
C ARG A 10 -3.57 -9.86 5.14
N THR A 11 -3.43 -9.19 3.99
CA THR A 11 -2.48 -9.60 2.95
C THR A 11 -1.04 -9.49 3.43
N ALA A 12 -0.69 -8.38 4.10
CA ALA A 12 0.65 -8.19 4.65
C ALA A 12 1.01 -9.27 5.70
N LEU A 13 0.07 -9.62 6.59
CA LEU A 13 0.25 -10.68 7.57
C LEU A 13 0.39 -12.05 6.91
N LYS A 14 -0.44 -12.37 5.91
CA LYS A 14 -0.35 -13.62 5.15
C LYS A 14 1.03 -13.79 4.50
N ASN A 15 1.54 -12.73 3.87
CA ASN A 15 2.85 -12.75 3.22
C ASN A 15 3.99 -12.94 4.23
N PHE A 16 3.91 -12.27 5.39
CA PHE A 16 4.88 -12.43 6.45
C PHE A 16 4.88 -13.84 7.05
N ASN A 17 3.70 -14.41 7.28
CA ASN A 17 3.56 -15.78 7.78
C ASN A 17 4.09 -16.80 6.77
N ALA A 18 3.72 -16.69 5.49
CA ALA A 18 4.21 -17.58 4.43
C ALA A 18 5.74 -17.54 4.29
N TRP A 19 6.34 -16.35 4.39
CA TRP A 19 7.79 -16.21 4.42
C TRP A 19 8.39 -16.84 5.69
N SER A 20 7.75 -16.66 6.85
CA SER A 20 8.18 -17.25 8.12
C SER A 20 8.13 -18.78 8.09
N ASP A 21 7.08 -19.35 7.50
CA ASP A 21 6.94 -20.79 7.26
C ASP A 21 8.08 -21.30 6.38
N SER A 22 8.36 -20.62 5.27
CA SER A 22 9.43 -20.98 4.33
C SER A 22 10.84 -20.90 4.93
N ASN A 23 11.02 -20.13 6.01
CA ASN A 23 12.30 -19.97 6.71
C ASN A 23 12.36 -20.76 8.03
N ASN A 24 11.42 -21.69 8.27
CA ASN A 24 11.32 -22.50 9.49
C ASN A 24 11.33 -21.67 10.77
N ILE A 25 10.67 -20.51 10.76
CA ILE A 25 10.55 -19.66 11.93
C ILE A 25 9.36 -20.16 12.75
N ALA A 26 9.62 -20.62 13.96
CA ALA A 26 8.58 -21.09 14.88
C ALA A 26 7.60 -19.95 15.23
N ILE A 27 6.33 -20.27 15.47
CA ILE A 27 5.25 -19.29 15.65
C ILE A 27 5.52 -18.34 16.83
N ASP A 28 6.07 -18.88 17.91
CA ASP A 28 6.56 -18.14 19.08
C ASP A 28 7.69 -17.15 18.71
N ALA A 29 8.58 -17.52 17.80
CA ALA A 29 9.65 -16.67 17.27
C ALA A 29 9.22 -15.67 16.18
N ARG A 30 7.98 -15.79 15.67
CA ARG A 30 7.33 -14.78 14.79
C ARG A 30 6.80 -13.60 15.59
N SER A 31 6.62 -13.78 16.90
CA SER A 31 6.24 -12.75 17.86
C SER A 31 7.33 -11.66 17.92
N PRO A 32 6.98 -10.38 18.14
CA PRO A 32 7.87 -9.25 17.86
C PRO A 32 9.00 -9.05 18.88
N THR A 33 9.20 -10.00 19.80
CA THR A 33 10.22 -9.95 20.85
C THR A 33 11.65 -9.95 20.29
N SER A 34 11.86 -10.45 19.05
CA SER A 34 13.17 -10.43 18.39
C SER A 34 13.22 -9.46 17.21
N ASP A 35 14.19 -8.54 17.23
CA ASP A 35 14.44 -7.60 16.13
C ASP A 35 15.03 -8.29 14.88
N THR A 36 15.40 -9.57 14.96
CA THR A 36 16.08 -10.32 13.90
C THR A 36 15.15 -10.76 12.78
N THR A 37 13.99 -11.34 13.12
CA THR A 37 13.00 -11.84 12.15
C THR A 37 12.50 -10.75 11.19
N PRO A 38 12.10 -9.55 11.66
CA PRO A 38 11.66 -8.47 10.79
C PRO A 38 12.76 -7.94 9.87
N ARG A 39 14.01 -7.90 10.35
CA ARG A 39 15.17 -7.47 9.54
C ARG A 39 15.47 -8.47 8.43
N ARG A 40 15.43 -9.77 8.74
CA ARG A 40 15.58 -10.84 7.74
C ARG A 40 14.46 -10.79 6.70
N TYR A 41 13.23 -10.54 7.14
CA TYR A 41 12.09 -10.36 6.23
C TYR A 41 12.31 -9.16 5.30
N ALA A 42 12.69 -7.99 5.84
CA ALA A 42 12.98 -6.81 5.03
C ALA A 42 14.10 -7.05 4.01
N ALA A 43 15.21 -7.67 4.44
CA ALA A 43 16.33 -7.99 3.57
C ALA A 43 15.95 -8.99 2.46
N SER A 44 15.07 -9.95 2.75
CA SER A 44 14.58 -10.92 1.77
C SER A 44 13.72 -10.31 0.66
N SER A 45 13.26 -9.08 0.86
CA SER A 45 12.49 -8.30 -0.11
C SER A 45 13.36 -7.28 -0.85
N CYS A 46 14.67 -7.26 -0.64
CA CYS A 46 15.58 -6.40 -1.39
C CYS A 46 15.53 -6.72 -2.89
N ALA A 47 15.62 -5.69 -3.73
CA ALA A 47 15.58 -5.77 -5.19
C ALA A 47 14.35 -6.46 -5.81
N LYS A 48 13.28 -6.70 -5.03
CA LYS A 48 12.01 -7.22 -5.56
C LYS A 48 11.09 -6.07 -5.96
N PRO A 49 10.21 -6.22 -6.95
CA PRO A 49 9.27 -5.16 -7.35
C PRO A 49 8.31 -4.74 -6.23
N ASP A 50 8.00 -5.67 -5.32
CA ASP A 50 7.09 -5.43 -4.19
C ASP A 50 7.75 -4.73 -3.00
N SER A 51 9.04 -4.41 -3.10
CA SER A 51 9.83 -3.75 -2.05
C SER A 51 9.36 -2.32 -1.75
N ALA A 52 8.84 -1.59 -2.75
CA ALA A 52 8.24 -0.26 -2.56
C ALA A 52 7.10 -0.27 -1.52
N SER A 53 6.39 -1.40 -1.39
CA SER A 53 5.28 -1.57 -0.44
C SER A 53 5.70 -2.03 0.96
N LEU A 54 6.99 -2.29 1.20
CA LEU A 54 7.50 -2.79 2.48
C LEU A 54 7.14 -1.91 3.67
N PRO A 55 7.28 -0.57 3.63
CA PRO A 55 6.91 0.28 4.76
C PRO A 55 5.44 0.09 5.17
N GLN A 56 4.53 -0.05 4.20
CA GLN A 56 3.11 -0.31 4.44
C GLN A 56 2.87 -1.72 5.00
N LYS A 57 3.59 -2.74 4.52
CA LYS A 57 3.55 -4.10 5.09
C LYS A 57 4.01 -4.10 6.56
N PHE A 58 5.10 -3.41 6.88
CA PHE A 58 5.59 -3.29 8.26
C PHE A 58 4.67 -2.48 9.16
N ALA A 59 4.06 -1.40 8.66
CA ALA A 59 3.02 -0.69 9.39
C ALA A 59 1.86 -1.63 9.72
N SER A 60 1.46 -2.47 8.76
CA SER A 60 0.38 -3.43 8.95
C SER A 60 0.69 -4.49 10.02
N ILE A 61 1.91 -5.05 9.98
CA ILE A 61 2.40 -6.01 10.97
C ILE A 61 2.50 -5.34 12.35
N LYS A 62 3.02 -4.11 12.43
CA LYS A 62 3.08 -3.33 13.67
C LYS A 62 1.70 -3.12 14.26
N THR A 63 0.72 -2.70 13.46
CA THR A 63 -0.66 -2.50 13.92
C THR A 63 -1.24 -3.79 14.50
N PHE A 64 -1.05 -4.93 13.83
CA PHE A 64 -1.50 -6.22 14.36
C PHE A 64 -0.88 -6.53 15.72
N HIS A 65 0.43 -6.36 15.87
CA HIS A 65 1.11 -6.61 17.14
C HIS A 65 0.61 -5.68 18.27
N LEU A 66 0.47 -4.38 17.99
CA LEU A 66 -0.07 -3.42 18.95
C LEU A 66 -1.50 -3.77 19.39
N THR A 67 -2.37 -4.19 18.46
CA THR A 67 -3.74 -4.62 18.79
C THR A 67 -3.78 -5.89 19.65
N ASN A 68 -2.76 -6.75 19.55
CA ASN A 68 -2.65 -7.97 20.37
C ASN A 68 -1.84 -7.74 21.66
N GLY A 69 -1.58 -6.48 22.04
CA GLY A 69 -0.89 -6.16 23.30
C GLY A 69 0.62 -6.34 23.28
N PHE A 70 1.22 -6.56 22.10
CA PHE A 70 2.68 -6.60 21.96
C PHE A 70 3.21 -5.20 21.71
N ASP A 71 3.97 -4.66 22.67
CA ASP A 71 4.65 -3.38 22.49
C ASP A 71 5.85 -3.55 21.57
N ARG A 72 5.98 -2.66 20.58
CA ARG A 72 7.09 -2.71 19.62
C ARG A 72 7.63 -1.33 19.30
N ASN A 73 8.83 -1.09 19.80
CA ASN A 73 9.72 -0.07 19.25
C ASN A 73 10.38 -0.59 17.96
N VAL A 74 10.18 0.13 16.85
CA VAL A 74 10.91 -0.14 15.61
C VAL A 74 12.38 0.20 15.87
N SER A 75 13.25 -0.80 15.82
CA SER A 75 14.67 -0.59 16.02
C SER A 75 15.23 0.37 14.95
N THR A 76 16.21 1.17 15.33
CA THR A 76 16.94 2.06 14.41
C THR A 76 17.59 1.25 13.27
N ARG A 77 17.97 -0.01 13.54
CA ARG A 77 18.54 -0.94 12.57
C ARG A 77 17.54 -1.38 11.51
N LEU A 78 16.29 -1.66 11.90
CA LEU A 78 15.24 -1.99 10.94
C LEU A 78 14.94 -0.80 10.01
N ARG A 79 14.94 0.43 10.53
CA ARG A 79 14.78 1.63 9.68
C ARG A 79 15.90 1.74 8.65
N ALA A 80 17.16 1.59 9.07
CA ALA A 80 18.30 1.64 8.16
C ALA A 80 18.21 0.57 7.03
N ILE A 81 17.73 -0.64 7.35
CA ILE A 81 17.50 -1.68 6.34
C ILE A 81 16.37 -1.29 5.39
N LEU A 82 15.26 -0.74 5.89
CA LEU A 82 14.16 -0.28 5.03
C LEU A 82 14.59 0.85 4.11
N ASP A 83 15.42 1.77 4.59
CA ASP A 83 15.98 2.85 3.78
C ASP A 83 16.95 2.31 2.72
N GLY A 84 17.75 1.29 3.06
CA GLY A 84 18.60 0.59 2.11
C GLY A 84 17.79 -0.12 1.03
N VAL A 85 16.79 -0.91 1.42
CA VAL A 85 15.90 -1.60 0.47
C VAL A 85 15.18 -0.61 -0.43
N LYS A 86 14.78 0.57 0.09
CA LYS A 86 14.16 1.63 -0.71
C LYS A 86 15.07 2.15 -1.83
N LYS A 87 16.39 2.17 -1.63
CA LYS A 87 17.36 2.60 -2.65
C LYS A 87 17.57 1.54 -3.74
N GLU A 88 17.42 0.27 -3.38
CA GLU A 88 17.60 -0.88 -4.29
C GLU A 88 16.31 -1.25 -5.05
N VAL A 89 15.22 -0.52 -4.85
CA VAL A 89 13.98 -0.76 -5.60
C VAL A 89 14.18 -0.34 -7.05
N PRO A 90 13.93 -1.23 -8.03
CA PRO A 90 13.99 -0.86 -9.44
C PRO A 90 13.08 0.34 -9.72
N THR A 91 13.55 1.31 -10.50
CA THR A 91 12.78 2.51 -10.86
C THR A 91 11.44 2.18 -11.50
N ASP A 92 11.37 1.08 -12.26
CA ASP A 92 10.16 0.60 -12.93
C ASP A 92 9.10 0.06 -11.96
N SER A 93 9.46 -0.15 -10.69
CA SER A 93 8.50 -0.53 -9.64
C SER A 93 7.66 0.66 -9.15
N PHE A 94 8.09 1.88 -9.46
CA PHE A 94 7.35 3.09 -9.13
C PHE A 94 6.39 3.43 -10.26
N ARG A 95 5.14 3.69 -9.91
CA ARG A 95 4.19 4.25 -10.85
C ARG A 95 4.65 5.64 -11.26
N ASP A 96 4.66 5.91 -12.56
CA ASP A 96 4.93 7.25 -13.07
C ASP A 96 4.07 8.29 -12.37
N LYS A 97 4.70 9.43 -12.08
CA LYS A 97 3.97 10.58 -11.53
C LYS A 97 2.81 10.88 -12.47
N ARG A 98 1.60 11.01 -11.91
CA ARG A 98 0.42 11.37 -12.69
C ARG A 98 0.73 12.65 -13.47
N LEU A 99 0.63 12.57 -14.79
CA LEU A 99 0.77 13.74 -15.65
C LEU A 99 -0.27 14.79 -15.25
N PRO A 100 0.07 16.08 -15.34
CA PRO A 100 -0.88 17.15 -15.05
C PRO A 100 -2.13 17.01 -15.91
N THR A 101 -3.26 17.50 -15.38
CA THR A 101 -4.49 17.60 -16.16
C THR A 101 -4.30 18.69 -17.20
N THR A 102 -4.23 18.31 -18.47
CA THR A 102 -4.10 19.22 -19.60
C THR A 102 -5.46 19.53 -20.21
N LEU A 103 -5.56 20.66 -20.93
CA LEU A 103 -6.78 21.02 -21.65
C LEU A 103 -7.23 19.90 -22.59
N GLY A 104 -6.31 19.33 -23.38
CA GLY A 104 -6.62 18.22 -24.28
C GLY A 104 -7.16 16.96 -23.58
N ARG A 105 -6.79 16.70 -22.32
CA ARG A 105 -7.39 15.62 -21.52
C ARG A 105 -8.82 15.94 -21.10
N MET A 106 -9.12 17.21 -20.79
CA MET A 106 -10.48 17.65 -20.50
C MET A 106 -11.35 17.59 -21.77
N GLU A 107 -10.81 17.96 -22.92
CA GLU A 107 -11.50 17.85 -24.21
C GLU A 107 -11.77 16.38 -24.58
N SER A 108 -10.79 15.50 -24.40
CA SER A 108 -10.96 14.05 -24.62
C SER A 108 -12.02 13.46 -23.70
N LEU A 109 -12.06 13.91 -22.44
CA LEU A 109 -13.08 13.49 -21.47
C LEU A 109 -14.47 14.00 -21.91
N ALA A 110 -14.57 15.26 -22.34
CA ALA A 110 -15.82 15.85 -22.81
C ALA A 110 -16.37 15.19 -24.08
N GLN A 111 -15.50 14.69 -24.98
CA GLN A 111 -15.90 13.93 -26.16
C GLN A 111 -16.43 12.53 -25.83
N GLY A 112 -15.94 11.93 -24.75
CA GLY A 112 -16.33 10.58 -24.31
C GLY A 112 -17.52 10.54 -23.35
N LEU A 113 -17.96 11.69 -22.83
CA LEU A 113 -19.14 11.83 -21.99
C LEU A 113 -20.35 12.15 -22.85
N ASP A 114 -21.47 11.49 -22.60
CA ASP A 114 -22.74 11.90 -23.19
C ASP A 114 -23.40 12.98 -22.31
N PRO A 115 -23.40 14.26 -22.73
CA PRO A 115 -24.04 15.33 -21.95
C PRO A 115 -25.56 15.20 -21.90
N ALA A 116 -26.18 14.39 -22.77
CA ALA A 116 -27.60 14.09 -22.69
C ALA A 116 -27.92 12.95 -21.70
N SER A 117 -26.91 12.18 -21.28
CA SER A 117 -27.01 11.19 -20.22
C SER A 117 -26.94 11.89 -18.85
N GLY A 118 -28.09 11.96 -18.17
CA GLY A 118 -28.18 12.52 -16.82
C GLY A 118 -27.13 11.98 -15.83
N PRO A 119 -26.86 10.65 -15.79
CA PRO A 119 -25.79 10.08 -14.96
C PRO A 119 -24.38 10.58 -15.31
N ASP A 120 -24.02 10.61 -16.59
CA ASP A 120 -22.69 11.01 -17.05
C ASP A 120 -22.43 12.49 -16.77
N ALA A 121 -23.43 13.34 -17.02
CA ALA A 121 -23.40 14.76 -16.69
C ALA A 121 -23.26 15.01 -15.18
N CYS A 122 -23.98 14.24 -14.35
CA CYS A 122 -23.89 14.35 -12.89
C CYS A 122 -22.50 13.95 -12.37
N ILE A 123 -22.01 12.77 -12.73
CA ILE A 123 -20.70 12.25 -12.26
C ILE A 123 -19.56 13.18 -12.69
N SER A 124 -19.59 13.65 -13.94
CA SER A 124 -18.56 14.56 -14.46
C SER A 124 -18.56 15.90 -13.75
N MET A 125 -19.72 16.54 -13.58
CA MET A 125 -19.85 17.83 -12.91
C MET A 125 -19.51 17.75 -11.43
N THR A 126 -20.03 16.75 -10.71
CA THR A 126 -19.75 16.59 -9.28
C THR A 126 -18.29 16.17 -9.03
N GLY A 127 -17.72 15.32 -9.87
CA GLY A 127 -16.29 14.96 -9.79
C GLY A 127 -15.36 16.12 -10.10
N PHE A 128 -15.63 16.87 -11.17
CA PHE A 128 -14.78 17.99 -11.58
C PHE A 128 -14.89 19.18 -10.64
N TRP A 129 -16.09 19.66 -10.33
CA TRP A 129 -16.28 20.84 -9.48
C TRP A 129 -16.12 20.54 -7.99
N GLY A 130 -16.55 19.35 -7.57
CA GLY A 130 -16.39 18.92 -6.18
C GLY A 130 -14.99 18.41 -5.85
N GLN A 131 -14.13 18.22 -6.86
CA GLN A 131 -12.80 17.61 -6.72
C GLN A 131 -12.87 16.27 -5.95
N LEU A 132 -13.99 15.55 -6.12
CA LEU A 132 -14.29 14.33 -5.39
C LEU A 132 -13.44 13.18 -5.93
N ARG A 133 -13.01 12.30 -5.04
CA ARG A 133 -12.33 11.07 -5.42
C ARG A 133 -13.35 10.09 -5.98
N LEU A 134 -12.93 9.24 -6.92
CA LEU A 134 -13.82 8.23 -7.49
C LEU A 134 -14.45 7.33 -6.41
N GLY A 135 -13.69 6.93 -5.38
CA GLY A 135 -14.22 6.14 -4.27
C GLY A 135 -15.17 6.89 -3.33
N GLU A 136 -15.30 8.21 -3.47
CA GLU A 136 -16.32 9.02 -2.77
C GLU A 136 -17.61 9.10 -3.61
N LEU A 137 -17.48 9.15 -4.94
CA LEU A 137 -18.60 9.13 -5.88
C LEU A 137 -19.20 7.73 -6.05
N LEU A 138 -18.35 6.70 -6.04
CA LEU A 138 -18.68 5.30 -6.30
C LEU A 138 -18.04 4.43 -5.20
N PRO A 139 -18.65 4.36 -4.00
CA PRO A 139 -18.05 3.67 -2.85
C PRO A 139 -17.92 2.15 -3.02
N ASP A 140 -18.70 1.57 -3.94
CA ASP A 140 -18.76 0.12 -4.18
C ASP A 140 -17.94 -0.35 -5.42
N PHE A 141 -17.26 0.58 -6.12
CA PHE A 141 -16.38 0.30 -7.26
C PHE A 141 -14.89 0.20 -6.89
#